data_AF-A0A1H9WQS6-F1
#
_entry.id   AF-A0A1H9WQS6-F1
#
_cell.length_a   1.000
_cell.length_b   1.000
_cell.length_c   1.000
_cell.angle_alpha   90.00
_cell.angle_beta   90.00
_cell.angle_gamma   90.00
#
_symmetry.space_group_name_H-M   'P 1'
#
loop_
_entity.id
_entity.type
_entity.pdbx_description
1 polymer ?
#
loop_
_entity_poly.entity_id
_entity_poly.type
_entity_poly.pdbx_seq_one_letter_code
_entity_poly.pdbx_strand_id
1 'polypeptide(L)'
;MNERVTRLEFDLKNSNRSRDAAAAQVAELTKMLNAMRADLDKTKVQLHNLANSPVSASNVTERVRVMMSLAEEEIADIRKDALDKAAATRGEAEKWAADQREAHQRLLAETEARRKQLEMNYQQRHAELDQQTAGRRSELEAEHAALQAKLTTEHEALVADVRANGERVAADFEKKSADLDAHRVELDAKYKAYHDQLDKEYDDLKAKLTAEHQKVLADARAEAEQIVADAEAKRTAALQKLEGELAAKQAEAEKVLADIEAESLARAEKVTSEASAKATALVSAAEEKAATTLRTAEDKATATVAEADQKAATTVREADEKATTLVREADAKATTLLRDAQEKSAAAVAEADQRAAAASEKEASLRSAHDNLATQFHAAQAAVEAAMSVLKPLEDGTADADEAPRAAASGPSGASGEQKTEQLPKPRQKD
;
A
#
# COMPACT_ATOMS: atom_id res chain seq x y z
N MET A 1 -81.91 -66.61 158.45
CA MET A 1 -83.24 -67.28 158.38
C MET A 1 -84.03 -66.67 157.23
N ASN A 2 -84.99 -67.38 156.64
CA ASN A 2 -85.45 -67.09 155.26
C ASN A 2 -86.36 -65.85 155.11
N GLU A 3 -85.96 -64.91 154.25
CA GLU A 3 -86.77 -63.74 153.85
C GLU A 3 -88.15 -64.13 153.28
N ARG A 4 -88.25 -65.30 152.64
CA ARG A 4 -89.53 -65.84 152.14
C ARG A 4 -90.57 -66.02 153.25
N VAL A 5 -90.16 -66.34 154.47
CA VAL A 5 -91.08 -66.48 155.61
C VAL A 5 -91.57 -65.10 156.04
N THR A 6 -90.67 -64.13 156.20
CA THR A 6 -91.01 -62.74 156.54
C THR A 6 -91.94 -62.11 155.50
N ARG A 7 -91.73 -62.42 154.21
CA ARG A 7 -92.59 -61.97 153.11
C ARG A 7 -93.98 -62.63 153.17
N LEU A 8 -94.06 -63.95 153.37
CA LEU A 8 -95.34 -64.64 153.55
C LEU A 8 -96.11 -64.16 154.80
N GLU A 9 -95.42 -63.84 155.89
CA GLU A 9 -96.03 -63.22 157.07
C GLU A 9 -96.58 -61.82 156.78
N PHE A 10 -95.86 -61.01 156.00
CA PHE A 10 -96.33 -59.69 155.56
C PHE A 10 -97.54 -59.82 154.65
N ASP A 11 -97.48 -60.69 153.64
CA ASP A 11 -98.57 -60.94 152.70
C ASP A 11 -99.82 -61.50 153.42
N LEU A 12 -99.64 -62.38 154.42
CA LEU A 12 -100.72 -62.89 155.27
C LEU A 12 -101.33 -61.80 156.16
N LYS A 13 -100.51 -60.96 156.79
CA LYS A 13 -100.98 -59.80 157.59
C LYS A 13 -101.76 -58.80 156.73
N ASN A 14 -101.29 -58.54 155.50
CA ASN A 14 -101.96 -57.66 154.55
C ASN A 14 -103.27 -58.28 154.02
N SER A 15 -103.27 -59.59 153.74
CA SER A 15 -104.47 -60.34 153.34
C SER A 15 -105.54 -60.33 154.43
N ASN A 16 -105.17 -60.60 155.69
CA ASN A 16 -106.10 -60.51 156.83
C ASN A 16 -106.65 -59.09 157.00
N ARG A 17 -105.78 -58.06 156.91
CA ARG A 17 -106.22 -56.65 156.98
C ARG A 17 -107.18 -56.27 155.85
N SER A 18 -106.97 -56.80 154.65
CA SER A 18 -107.87 -56.63 153.51
C SER A 18 -109.21 -57.34 153.75
N ARG A 19 -109.18 -58.59 154.24
CA ARG A 19 -110.38 -59.37 154.59
C ARG A 19 -111.22 -58.69 155.67
N ASP A 20 -110.59 -58.15 156.70
CA ASP A 20 -111.29 -57.52 157.82
C ASP A 20 -111.84 -56.14 157.42
N ALA A 21 -111.16 -55.42 156.51
CA ALA A 21 -111.71 -54.22 155.86
C ALA A 21 -112.92 -54.54 154.95
N ALA A 22 -112.87 -55.63 154.18
CA ALA A 22 -114.00 -56.10 153.38
C ALA A 22 -115.18 -56.53 154.26
N ALA A 23 -114.92 -57.19 155.40
CA ALA A 23 -115.95 -57.54 156.37
C ALA A 23 -116.63 -56.29 156.96
N ALA A 24 -115.87 -55.23 157.27
CA ALA A 24 -116.41 -53.94 157.70
C ALA A 24 -117.27 -53.26 156.61
N GLN A 25 -116.83 -53.32 155.33
CA GLN A 25 -117.64 -52.84 154.20
C GLN A 25 -118.94 -53.62 154.05
N VAL A 26 -118.92 -54.95 154.19
CA VAL A 26 -120.14 -55.79 154.17
C VAL A 26 -121.08 -55.45 155.34
N ALA A 27 -120.55 -55.14 156.52
CA ALA A 27 -121.35 -54.71 157.67
C ALA A 27 -122.07 -53.37 157.41
N GLU A 28 -121.36 -52.35 156.91
CA GLU A 28 -121.96 -51.06 156.55
C GLU A 28 -122.92 -51.15 155.35
N LEU A 29 -122.63 -51.98 154.34
CA LEU A 29 -123.57 -52.27 153.25
C LEU A 29 -124.84 -52.97 153.75
N THR A 30 -124.72 -53.90 154.69
CA THR A 30 -125.88 -54.56 155.32
C THR A 30 -126.72 -53.57 156.12
N LYS A 31 -126.07 -52.65 156.84
CA LYS A 31 -126.71 -51.57 157.61
C LYS A 31 -127.43 -50.57 156.69
N MET A 32 -126.79 -50.13 155.61
CA MET A 32 -127.40 -49.29 154.58
C MET A 32 -128.58 -49.99 153.89
N LEU A 33 -128.46 -51.27 153.53
CA LEU A 33 -129.54 -52.05 152.93
C LEU A 33 -130.75 -52.19 153.87
N ASN A 34 -130.51 -52.40 155.17
CA ASN A 34 -131.60 -52.50 156.15
C ASN A 34 -132.25 -51.14 156.45
N ALA A 35 -131.50 -50.04 156.44
CA ALA A 35 -132.05 -48.68 156.50
C ALA A 35 -132.92 -48.38 155.26
N MET A 36 -132.40 -48.64 154.05
CA MET A 36 -133.13 -48.46 152.80
C MET A 36 -134.40 -49.32 152.72
N ARG A 37 -134.38 -50.54 153.27
CA ARG A 37 -135.61 -51.36 153.41
C ARG A 37 -136.63 -50.72 154.37
N ALA A 38 -136.19 -50.23 155.52
CA ALA A 38 -137.07 -49.58 156.49
C ALA A 38 -137.71 -48.30 155.93
N ASP A 39 -136.94 -47.45 155.23
CA ASP A 39 -137.49 -46.25 154.58
C ASP A 39 -138.36 -46.59 153.35
N LEU A 40 -138.04 -47.66 152.60
CA LEU A 40 -138.87 -48.15 151.49
C LEU A 40 -140.21 -48.73 151.99
N ASP A 41 -140.24 -49.44 153.12
CA ASP A 41 -141.50 -49.93 153.70
C ASP A 41 -142.29 -48.82 154.40
N LYS A 42 -141.62 -47.85 155.02
CA LYS A 42 -142.24 -46.61 155.53
C LYS A 42 -142.90 -45.79 154.42
N THR A 43 -142.20 -45.57 153.30
CA THR A 43 -142.75 -44.85 152.14
C THR A 43 -143.86 -45.63 151.45
N LYS A 44 -143.80 -46.97 151.34
CA LYS A 44 -144.95 -47.80 150.95
C LYS A 44 -146.17 -47.57 151.84
N VAL A 45 -146.01 -47.56 153.16
CA VAL A 45 -147.12 -47.34 154.11
C VAL A 45 -147.69 -45.93 153.95
N GLN A 46 -146.84 -44.91 153.80
CA GLN A 46 -147.28 -43.53 153.52
C GLN A 46 -148.05 -43.45 152.19
N LEU A 47 -147.55 -44.05 151.12
CA LEU A 47 -148.20 -44.09 149.80
C LEU A 47 -149.54 -44.86 149.85
N HIS A 48 -149.58 -46.01 150.53
CA HIS A 48 -150.79 -46.81 150.69
C HIS A 48 -151.87 -46.04 151.45
N ASN A 49 -151.49 -45.36 152.54
CA ASN A 49 -152.38 -44.49 153.30
C ASN A 49 -152.87 -43.30 152.44
N LEU A 50 -152.00 -42.64 151.69
CA LEU A 50 -152.35 -41.53 150.81
C LEU A 50 -153.25 -41.95 149.63
N ALA A 51 -153.10 -43.17 149.12
CA ALA A 51 -153.90 -43.71 148.02
C ALA A 51 -155.28 -44.18 148.48
N ASN A 52 -155.35 -44.97 149.56
CA ASN A 52 -156.56 -45.70 149.95
C ASN A 52 -157.40 -45.00 151.05
N SER A 53 -156.91 -43.94 151.69
CA SER A 53 -157.73 -43.17 152.62
C SER A 53 -158.83 -42.38 151.90
N PRO A 54 -160.05 -42.26 152.46
CA PRO A 54 -161.10 -41.43 151.90
C PRO A 54 -160.67 -39.95 151.83
N VAL A 55 -161.36 -39.20 150.96
CA VAL A 55 -161.01 -37.82 150.57
C VAL A 55 -161.36 -36.82 151.68
N SER A 56 -160.52 -36.78 152.72
CA SER A 56 -160.47 -35.70 153.70
C SER A 56 -159.62 -34.53 153.17
N ALA A 57 -159.93 -33.29 153.58
CA ALA A 57 -159.22 -32.09 153.13
C ALA A 57 -157.69 -32.19 153.33
N SER A 58 -157.25 -32.74 154.47
CA SER A 58 -155.82 -32.95 154.76
C SER A 58 -155.15 -33.91 153.77
N ASN A 59 -155.87 -34.94 153.30
CA ASN A 59 -155.35 -35.90 152.31
C ASN A 59 -155.26 -35.26 150.92
N VAL A 60 -156.17 -34.34 150.58
CA VAL A 60 -156.10 -33.56 149.33
C VAL A 60 -154.90 -32.62 149.35
N THR A 61 -154.71 -31.85 150.43
CA THR A 61 -153.56 -30.94 150.57
C THR A 61 -152.23 -31.67 150.42
N GLU A 62 -152.05 -32.82 151.07
CA GLU A 62 -150.78 -33.56 150.97
C GLU A 62 -150.62 -34.24 149.60
N ARG A 63 -151.70 -34.71 148.95
CA ARG A 63 -151.63 -35.27 147.59
C ARG A 63 -151.30 -34.19 146.55
N VAL A 64 -151.83 -32.98 146.71
CA VAL A 64 -151.45 -31.80 145.89
C VAL A 64 -150.00 -31.40 146.15
N ARG A 65 -149.52 -31.45 147.40
CA ARG A 65 -148.12 -31.19 147.75
C ARG A 65 -147.17 -32.15 147.03
N VAL A 66 -147.47 -33.45 147.02
CA VAL A 66 -146.68 -34.46 146.31
C VAL A 66 -146.70 -34.24 144.79
N MET A 67 -147.84 -33.84 144.21
CA MET A 67 -147.92 -33.46 142.80
C MET A 67 -147.12 -32.19 142.49
N MET A 68 -147.10 -31.20 143.38
CA MET A 68 -146.27 -30.00 143.20
C MET A 68 -144.78 -30.32 143.29
N SER A 69 -144.33 -31.15 144.25
CA SER A 69 -142.93 -31.55 144.33
C SER A 69 -142.50 -32.39 143.11
N LEU A 70 -143.39 -33.25 142.57
CA LEU A 70 -143.11 -33.99 141.34
C LEU A 70 -143.02 -33.05 140.13
N ALA A 71 -143.91 -32.06 140.02
CA ALA A 71 -143.83 -31.05 138.97
C ALA A 71 -142.58 -30.15 139.11
N GLU A 72 -142.14 -29.85 140.33
CA GLU A 72 -140.87 -29.15 140.60
C GLU A 72 -139.65 -30.00 140.21
N GLU A 73 -139.70 -31.31 140.43
CA GLU A 73 -138.69 -32.29 140.00
C GLU A 73 -138.65 -32.44 138.46
N GLU A 74 -139.81 -32.60 137.80
CA GLU A 74 -139.92 -32.61 136.33
C GLU A 74 -139.43 -31.29 135.71
N ILE A 75 -139.74 -30.13 136.32
CA ILE A 75 -139.24 -28.83 135.87
C ILE A 75 -137.73 -28.70 136.11
N ALA A 76 -137.19 -29.27 137.20
CA ALA A 76 -135.75 -29.29 137.45
C ALA A 76 -135.01 -30.17 136.42
N ASP A 77 -135.53 -31.35 136.11
CA ASP A 77 -134.97 -32.24 135.09
C ASP A 77 -135.09 -31.62 133.69
N ILE A 78 -136.23 -31.06 133.28
CA ILE A 78 -136.36 -30.36 131.98
C ILE A 78 -135.37 -29.19 131.87
N ARG A 79 -135.16 -28.42 132.95
CA ARG A 79 -134.16 -27.33 132.98
C ARG A 79 -132.74 -27.86 132.89
N LYS A 80 -132.43 -28.93 133.60
CA LYS A 80 -131.13 -29.61 133.55
C LYS A 80 -130.86 -30.15 132.14
N ASP A 81 -131.81 -30.87 131.54
CA ASP A 81 -131.75 -31.37 130.17
C ASP A 81 -131.50 -30.25 129.16
N ALA A 82 -132.17 -29.11 129.31
CA ALA A 82 -131.97 -27.94 128.46
C ALA A 82 -130.60 -27.28 128.67
N LEU A 83 -130.09 -27.22 129.90
CA LEU A 83 -128.75 -26.73 130.22
C LEU A 83 -127.66 -27.67 129.71
N ASP A 84 -127.81 -28.98 129.88
CA ASP A 84 -126.88 -30.01 129.43
C ASP A 84 -126.82 -30.04 127.89
N LYS A 85 -127.97 -29.93 127.20
CA LYS A 85 -128.03 -29.77 125.73
C LYS A 85 -127.37 -28.47 125.28
N ALA A 86 -127.64 -27.34 125.94
CA ALA A 86 -126.99 -26.06 125.62
C ALA A 86 -125.47 -26.08 125.89
N ALA A 87 -125.01 -26.81 126.92
CA ALA A 87 -123.61 -27.03 127.21
C ALA A 87 -122.95 -27.94 126.17
N ALA A 88 -123.62 -29.01 125.74
CA ALA A 88 -123.15 -29.90 124.67
C ALA A 88 -122.97 -29.14 123.35
N THR A 89 -123.98 -28.40 122.88
CA THR A 89 -123.89 -27.62 121.64
C THR A 89 -122.83 -26.51 121.71
N ARG A 90 -122.64 -25.86 122.88
CA ARG A 90 -121.50 -24.94 123.08
C ARG A 90 -120.16 -25.66 123.02
N GLY A 91 -120.01 -26.79 123.71
CA GLY A 91 -118.78 -27.59 123.69
C GLY A 91 -118.43 -28.14 122.31
N GLU A 92 -119.43 -28.47 121.48
CA GLU A 92 -119.24 -28.84 120.07
C GLU A 92 -118.81 -27.65 119.21
N ALA A 93 -119.46 -26.49 119.37
CA ALA A 93 -119.08 -25.27 118.67
C ALA A 93 -117.68 -24.76 119.08
N GLU A 94 -117.32 -24.86 120.35
CA GLU A 94 -116.00 -24.50 120.89
C GLU A 94 -114.90 -25.44 120.39
N LYS A 95 -115.16 -26.76 120.32
CA LYS A 95 -114.27 -27.74 119.68
C LYS A 95 -114.07 -27.41 118.20
N TRP A 96 -115.16 -27.28 117.44
CA TRP A 96 -115.07 -26.95 116.01
C TRP A 96 -114.32 -25.63 115.78
N ALA A 97 -114.59 -24.60 116.59
CA ALA A 97 -113.86 -23.34 116.53
C ALA A 97 -112.39 -23.47 116.95
N ALA A 98 -112.02 -24.40 117.83
CA ALA A 98 -110.62 -24.73 118.13
C ALA A 98 -109.96 -25.48 116.97
N ASP A 99 -110.59 -26.52 116.43
CA ASP A 99 -110.11 -27.31 115.31
C ASP A 99 -109.88 -26.44 114.06
N GLN A 100 -110.81 -25.52 113.75
CA GLN A 100 -110.64 -24.56 112.64
C GLN A 100 -109.49 -23.58 112.88
N ARG A 101 -109.30 -23.09 114.13
CA ARG A 101 -108.16 -22.24 114.47
C ARG A 101 -106.84 -22.99 114.35
N GLU A 102 -106.77 -24.24 114.79
CA GLU A 102 -105.55 -25.05 114.69
C GLU A 102 -105.26 -25.42 113.23
N ALA A 103 -106.26 -25.82 112.44
CA ALA A 103 -106.11 -26.09 111.02
C ALA A 103 -105.60 -24.86 110.24
N HIS A 104 -106.14 -23.67 110.54
CA HIS A 104 -105.66 -22.42 109.96
C HIS A 104 -104.24 -22.07 110.41
N GLN A 105 -103.89 -22.26 111.69
CA GLN A 105 -102.52 -22.06 112.19
C GLN A 105 -101.52 -23.02 111.56
N ARG A 106 -101.88 -24.30 111.37
CA ARG A 106 -101.07 -25.30 110.66
C ARG A 106 -100.85 -24.90 109.20
N LEU A 107 -101.89 -24.44 108.50
CA LEU A 107 -101.77 -23.97 107.11
C LEU A 107 -100.90 -22.71 106.97
N LEU A 108 -101.01 -21.76 107.91
CA LEU A 108 -100.10 -20.61 107.98
C LEU A 108 -98.65 -21.05 108.23
N ALA A 109 -98.42 -21.97 109.17
CA ALA A 109 -97.09 -22.49 109.46
C ALA A 109 -96.48 -23.25 108.25
N GLU A 110 -97.27 -24.04 107.53
CA GLU A 110 -96.82 -24.75 106.32
C GLU A 110 -96.51 -23.77 105.17
N THR A 111 -97.38 -22.79 104.92
CA THR A 111 -97.15 -21.79 103.87
C THR A 111 -95.98 -20.87 104.19
N GLU A 112 -95.77 -20.50 105.45
CA GLU A 112 -94.54 -19.81 105.90
C GLU A 112 -93.29 -20.68 105.74
N ALA A 113 -93.33 -21.95 106.14
CA ALA A 113 -92.20 -22.86 106.01
C ALA A 113 -91.82 -23.05 104.54
N ARG A 114 -92.82 -23.25 103.66
CA ARG A 114 -92.63 -23.37 102.21
C ARG A 114 -92.12 -22.06 101.59
N ARG A 115 -92.57 -20.89 102.05
CA ARG A 115 -92.02 -19.59 101.63
C ARG A 115 -90.55 -19.47 102.03
N LYS A 116 -90.21 -19.71 103.30
CA LYS A 116 -88.84 -19.66 103.82
C LYS A 116 -87.92 -20.63 103.08
N GLN A 117 -88.38 -21.86 102.81
CA GLN A 117 -87.63 -22.85 102.03
C GLN A 117 -87.41 -22.39 100.58
N LEU A 118 -88.42 -21.81 99.92
CA LEU A 118 -88.28 -21.30 98.56
C LEU A 118 -87.34 -20.10 98.49
N GLU A 119 -87.39 -19.20 99.48
CA GLU A 119 -86.48 -18.05 99.62
C GLU A 119 -85.03 -18.52 99.83
N MET A 120 -84.78 -19.51 100.70
CA MET A 120 -83.47 -20.12 100.88
C MET A 120 -82.96 -20.80 99.60
N ASN A 121 -83.80 -21.61 98.93
CA ASN A 121 -83.45 -22.26 97.67
C ASN A 121 -83.14 -21.25 96.55
N TYR A 122 -83.86 -20.13 96.51
CA TYR A 122 -83.62 -19.04 95.57
C TYR A 122 -82.29 -18.33 95.85
N GLN A 123 -82.04 -17.95 97.11
CA GLN A 123 -80.78 -17.33 97.54
C GLN A 123 -79.57 -18.23 97.28
N GLN A 124 -79.67 -19.53 97.57
CA GLN A 124 -78.62 -20.51 97.29
C GLN A 124 -78.30 -20.61 95.80
N ARG A 125 -79.32 -20.76 94.94
CA ARG A 125 -79.13 -20.85 93.49
C ARG A 125 -78.59 -19.56 92.87
N HIS A 126 -78.98 -18.41 93.39
CA HIS A 126 -78.40 -17.13 92.96
C HIS A 126 -76.95 -16.99 93.40
N ALA A 127 -76.62 -17.26 94.67
CA ALA A 127 -75.24 -17.24 95.13
C ALA A 127 -74.34 -18.24 94.37
N GLU A 128 -74.86 -19.42 94.05
CA GLU A 128 -74.17 -20.43 93.23
C GLU A 128 -73.92 -19.93 91.79
N LEU A 129 -74.95 -19.34 91.15
CA LEU A 129 -74.82 -18.81 89.78
C LEU A 129 -73.93 -17.55 89.71
N ASP A 130 -73.99 -16.69 90.72
CA ASP A 130 -73.11 -15.53 90.85
C ASP A 130 -71.66 -16.00 91.08
N GLN A 131 -71.44 -17.04 91.88
CA GLN A 131 -70.11 -17.66 92.05
C GLN A 131 -69.61 -18.33 90.76
N GLN A 132 -70.44 -19.08 90.04
CA GLN A 132 -70.08 -19.71 88.77
C GLN A 132 -69.76 -18.67 87.69
N THR A 133 -70.54 -17.58 87.59
CA THR A 133 -70.29 -16.52 86.60
C THR A 133 -69.10 -15.64 86.97
N ALA A 134 -68.86 -15.35 88.25
CA ALA A 134 -67.63 -14.69 88.70
C ALA A 134 -66.39 -15.57 88.45
N GLY A 135 -66.48 -16.87 88.76
CA GLY A 135 -65.44 -17.85 88.47
C GLY A 135 -65.08 -17.89 86.98
N ARG A 136 -66.07 -18.11 86.10
CA ARG A 136 -65.79 -18.20 84.65
C ARG A 136 -65.34 -16.88 84.03
N ARG A 137 -65.70 -15.72 84.60
CA ARG A 137 -65.09 -14.42 84.23
C ARG A 137 -63.62 -14.38 84.60
N SER A 138 -63.27 -14.71 85.85
CA SER A 138 -61.89 -14.73 86.31
C SER A 138 -61.03 -15.73 85.52
N GLU A 139 -61.57 -16.89 85.15
CA GLU A 139 -60.92 -17.86 84.26
C GLU A 139 -60.66 -17.26 82.87
N LEU A 140 -61.67 -16.66 82.24
CA LEU A 140 -61.54 -16.04 80.90
C LEU A 140 -60.59 -14.84 80.90
N GLU A 141 -60.59 -14.03 81.96
CA GLU A 141 -59.67 -12.91 82.15
C GLU A 141 -58.23 -13.40 82.31
N ALA A 142 -58.01 -14.50 83.05
CA ALA A 142 -56.69 -15.13 83.18
C ALA A 142 -56.23 -15.84 81.89
N GLU A 143 -57.12 -16.57 81.19
CA GLU A 143 -56.87 -17.15 79.87
C GLU A 143 -56.46 -16.06 78.87
N HIS A 144 -57.19 -14.95 78.82
CA HIS A 144 -56.90 -13.82 77.93
C HIS A 144 -55.59 -13.11 78.30
N ALA A 145 -55.34 -12.83 79.58
CA ALA A 145 -54.10 -12.21 80.03
C ALA A 145 -52.88 -13.10 79.73
N ALA A 146 -53.00 -14.42 79.91
CA ALA A 146 -51.94 -15.37 79.56
C ALA A 146 -51.68 -15.43 78.04
N LEU A 147 -52.74 -15.38 77.21
CA LEU A 147 -52.61 -15.30 75.75
C LEU A 147 -51.96 -13.98 75.31
N GLN A 148 -52.32 -12.85 75.92
CA GLN A 148 -51.69 -11.55 75.64
C GLN A 148 -50.21 -11.55 76.02
N ALA A 149 -49.86 -12.00 77.24
CA ALA A 149 -48.48 -12.07 77.71
C ALA A 149 -47.62 -13.03 76.86
N LYS A 150 -48.20 -14.15 76.41
CA LYS A 150 -47.55 -15.05 75.46
C LYS A 150 -47.31 -14.37 74.11
N LEU A 151 -48.33 -13.73 73.53
CA LEU A 151 -48.24 -13.07 72.24
C LEU A 151 -47.24 -11.90 72.24
N THR A 152 -47.17 -11.11 73.31
CA THR A 152 -46.15 -10.05 73.44
C THR A 152 -44.74 -10.64 73.56
N THR A 153 -44.56 -11.72 74.35
CA THR A 153 -43.27 -12.40 74.47
C THR A 153 -42.80 -13.00 73.14
N GLU A 154 -43.70 -13.66 72.39
CA GLU A 154 -43.39 -14.21 71.06
C GLU A 154 -43.10 -13.10 70.04
N HIS A 155 -43.80 -11.97 70.10
CA HIS A 155 -43.54 -10.81 69.25
C HIS A 155 -42.19 -10.14 69.57
N GLU A 156 -41.88 -9.90 70.84
CA GLU A 156 -40.60 -9.32 71.28
C GLU A 156 -39.42 -10.21 70.90
N ALA A 157 -39.54 -11.53 71.08
CA ALA A 157 -38.53 -12.51 70.66
C ALA A 157 -38.31 -12.49 69.14
N LEU A 158 -39.39 -12.44 68.33
CA LEU A 158 -39.30 -12.38 66.88
C LEU A 158 -38.71 -11.05 66.39
N VAL A 159 -39.06 -9.92 67.02
CA VAL A 159 -38.47 -8.60 66.72
C VAL A 159 -36.98 -8.57 67.08
N ALA A 160 -36.57 -9.24 68.17
CA ALA A 160 -35.17 -9.37 68.54
C ALA A 160 -34.37 -10.24 67.54
N ASP A 161 -34.91 -11.39 67.11
CA ASP A 161 -34.26 -12.25 66.11
C ASP A 161 -34.18 -11.59 64.73
N VAL A 162 -35.23 -10.87 64.29
CA VAL A 162 -35.22 -10.10 63.05
C VAL A 162 -34.17 -8.97 63.11
N ARG A 163 -34.04 -8.28 64.25
CA ARG A 163 -32.96 -7.30 64.47
C ARG A 163 -31.58 -7.96 64.37
N ALA A 164 -31.35 -9.04 65.13
CA ALA A 164 -30.05 -9.71 65.18
C ALA A 164 -29.63 -10.29 63.81
N ASN A 165 -30.57 -10.83 63.04
CA ASN A 165 -30.30 -11.27 61.67
C ASN A 165 -30.04 -10.08 60.71
N GLY A 166 -30.73 -8.95 60.89
CA GLY A 166 -30.44 -7.71 60.15
C GLY A 166 -29.03 -7.18 60.42
N GLU A 167 -28.64 -7.10 61.68
CA GLU A 167 -27.30 -6.69 62.13
C GLU A 167 -26.21 -7.64 61.61
N ARG A 168 -26.46 -8.96 61.65
CA ARG A 168 -25.54 -9.97 61.08
C ARG A 168 -25.40 -9.83 59.56
N VAL A 169 -26.49 -9.62 58.82
CA VAL A 169 -26.46 -9.43 57.36
C VAL A 169 -25.75 -8.13 56.98
N ALA A 170 -25.91 -7.06 57.77
CA ALA A 170 -25.17 -5.82 57.58
C ALA A 170 -23.66 -6.03 57.76
N ALA A 171 -23.23 -6.67 58.87
CA ALA A 171 -21.82 -6.99 59.11
C ALA A 171 -21.22 -7.94 58.05
N ASP A 172 -21.97 -8.95 57.61
CA ASP A 172 -21.59 -9.86 56.52
C ASP A 172 -21.45 -9.11 55.18
N PHE A 173 -22.18 -8.02 54.96
CA PHE A 173 -22.10 -7.18 53.76
C PHE A 173 -20.93 -6.19 53.83
N GLU A 174 -20.80 -5.45 54.94
CA GLU A 174 -19.69 -4.52 55.18
C GLU A 174 -18.34 -5.22 55.04
N LYS A 175 -18.20 -6.40 55.65
CA LYS A 175 -16.99 -7.23 55.50
C LYS A 175 -16.73 -7.58 54.04
N LYS A 176 -17.73 -8.05 53.29
CA LYS A 176 -17.57 -8.41 51.87
C LYS A 176 -17.22 -7.20 51.00
N SER A 177 -17.70 -6.00 51.32
CA SER A 177 -17.27 -4.78 50.64
C SER A 177 -15.80 -4.49 50.93
N ALA A 178 -15.38 -4.54 52.20
CA ALA A 178 -13.98 -4.34 52.59
C ALA A 178 -13.03 -5.38 51.96
N ASP A 179 -13.43 -6.67 51.94
CA ASP A 179 -12.67 -7.75 51.29
C ASP A 179 -12.55 -7.50 49.76
N LEU A 180 -13.60 -7.02 49.10
CA LEU A 180 -13.59 -6.66 47.67
C LEU A 180 -12.74 -5.42 47.38
N ASP A 181 -12.82 -4.39 48.20
CA ASP A 181 -12.05 -3.16 48.03
C ASP A 181 -10.55 -3.38 48.32
N ALA A 182 -10.22 -4.24 49.29
CA ALA A 182 -8.86 -4.73 49.49
C ALA A 182 -8.34 -5.50 48.25
N HIS A 183 -9.15 -6.38 47.65
CA HIS A 183 -8.76 -7.09 46.42
C HIS A 183 -8.62 -6.16 45.21
N ARG A 184 -9.43 -5.09 45.10
CA ARG A 184 -9.27 -4.05 44.06
C ARG A 184 -7.91 -3.36 44.20
N VAL A 185 -7.57 -2.88 45.39
CA VAL A 185 -6.28 -2.21 45.66
C VAL A 185 -5.10 -3.17 45.41
N GLU A 186 -5.23 -4.44 45.80
CA GLU A 186 -4.22 -5.47 45.51
C GLU A 186 -4.04 -5.71 44.00
N LEU A 187 -5.14 -5.73 43.25
CA LEU A 187 -5.14 -5.95 41.80
C LEU A 187 -4.59 -4.73 41.03
N ASP A 188 -4.97 -3.52 41.42
CA ASP A 188 -4.43 -2.27 40.86
C ASP A 188 -2.92 -2.15 41.11
N ALA A 189 -2.45 -2.53 42.31
CA ALA A 189 -1.04 -2.59 42.62
C ALA A 189 -0.28 -3.61 41.76
N LYS A 190 -0.87 -4.79 41.50
CA LYS A 190 -0.31 -5.81 40.58
C LYS A 190 -0.28 -5.32 39.13
N TYR A 191 -1.34 -4.70 38.63
CA TYR A 191 -1.37 -4.13 37.28
C TYR A 191 -0.32 -3.03 37.11
N LYS A 192 -0.20 -2.13 38.10
CA LYS A 192 0.86 -1.11 38.08
C LYS A 192 2.25 -1.74 38.09
N ALA A 193 2.52 -2.69 38.99
CA ALA A 193 3.83 -3.35 39.07
C ALA A 193 4.19 -4.09 37.76
N TYR A 194 3.20 -4.68 37.08
CA TYR A 194 3.38 -5.31 35.77
C TYR A 194 3.70 -4.29 34.67
N HIS A 195 3.02 -3.14 34.62
CA HIS A 195 3.37 -2.04 33.69
C HIS A 195 4.74 -1.43 34.01
N ASP A 196 5.02 -1.11 35.28
CA ASP A 196 6.32 -0.62 35.77
C ASP A 196 7.47 -1.62 35.49
N GLN A 197 7.19 -2.91 35.23
CA GLN A 197 8.15 -3.91 34.77
C GLN A 197 8.24 -3.95 33.24
N LEU A 198 7.12 -3.98 32.52
CA LEU A 198 7.08 -4.04 31.06
C LEU A 198 7.74 -2.81 30.41
N ASP A 199 7.55 -1.62 30.99
CA ASP A 199 8.21 -0.39 30.53
C ASP A 199 9.74 -0.46 30.70
N LYS A 200 10.22 -1.08 31.80
CA LYS A 200 11.65 -1.34 31.99
C LYS A 200 12.18 -2.34 30.97
N GLU A 201 11.49 -3.45 30.75
CA GLU A 201 11.87 -4.46 29.75
C GLU A 201 11.92 -3.87 28.33
N TYR A 202 10.99 -2.97 28.01
CA TYR A 202 10.96 -2.24 26.76
C TYR A 202 12.14 -1.27 26.61
N ASP A 203 12.41 -0.42 27.62
CA ASP A 203 13.55 0.51 27.57
C ASP A 203 14.91 -0.22 27.60
N ASP A 204 15.03 -1.33 28.33
CA ASP A 204 16.20 -2.23 28.30
C ASP A 204 16.43 -2.82 26.90
N LEU A 205 15.38 -3.31 26.25
CA LEU A 205 15.45 -3.88 24.91
C LEU A 205 15.80 -2.81 23.87
N LYS A 206 15.20 -1.62 23.99
CA LYS A 206 15.47 -0.44 23.16
C LYS A 206 16.91 0.08 23.36
N ALA A 207 17.44 0.07 24.58
CA ALA A 207 18.83 0.41 24.87
C ALA A 207 19.80 -0.61 24.24
N LYS A 208 19.53 -1.93 24.39
CA LYS A 208 20.30 -3.01 23.76
C LYS A 208 20.31 -2.88 22.23
N LEU A 209 19.13 -2.74 21.60
CA LEU A 209 18.98 -2.56 20.16
C LEU A 209 19.70 -1.29 19.65
N THR A 210 19.65 -0.20 20.43
CA THR A 210 20.37 1.05 20.09
C THR A 210 21.88 0.85 20.15
N ALA A 211 22.40 0.16 21.18
CA ALA A 211 23.82 -0.14 21.33
C ALA A 211 24.32 -1.11 20.25
N GLU A 212 23.55 -2.15 19.91
CA GLU A 212 23.85 -3.07 18.80
C GLU A 212 23.87 -2.34 17.46
N HIS A 213 22.88 -1.47 17.18
CA HIS A 213 22.85 -0.68 15.96
C HIS A 213 24.02 0.33 15.89
N GLN A 214 24.33 1.01 16.99
CA GLN A 214 25.52 1.89 17.07
C GLN A 214 26.81 1.10 16.82
N LYS A 215 26.94 -0.11 17.37
CA LYS A 215 28.10 -0.98 17.12
C LYS A 215 28.18 -1.37 15.64
N VAL A 216 27.10 -1.87 15.04
CA VAL A 216 27.08 -2.24 13.61
C VAL A 216 27.42 -1.04 12.72
N LEU A 217 26.96 0.17 13.05
CA LEU A 217 27.35 1.40 12.34
C LEU A 217 28.82 1.79 12.57
N ALA A 218 29.41 1.51 13.73
CA ALA A 218 30.83 1.75 14.00
C ALA A 218 31.72 0.74 13.28
N ASP A 219 31.40 -0.56 13.39
CA ASP A 219 32.09 -1.67 12.72
C ASP A 219 32.06 -1.45 11.18
N ALA A 220 30.91 -1.11 10.60
CA ALA A 220 30.78 -0.83 9.17
C ALA A 220 31.49 0.47 8.71
N ARG A 221 31.66 1.46 9.59
CA ARG A 221 32.49 2.65 9.31
C ARG A 221 33.96 2.30 9.31
N ALA A 222 34.43 1.53 10.28
CA ALA A 222 35.81 1.06 10.34
C ALA A 222 36.16 0.18 9.13
N GLU A 223 35.24 -0.70 8.70
CA GLU A 223 35.42 -1.48 7.46
C GLU A 223 35.45 -0.58 6.22
N ALA A 224 34.59 0.43 6.12
CA ALA A 224 34.61 1.39 5.00
C ALA A 224 35.89 2.23 4.97
N GLU A 225 36.37 2.71 6.13
CA GLU A 225 37.64 3.42 6.28
C GLU A 225 38.83 2.52 5.89
N GLN A 226 38.81 1.25 6.30
CA GLN A 226 39.82 0.26 5.90
C GLN A 226 39.80 0.01 4.39
N ILE A 227 38.63 -0.15 3.77
CA ILE A 227 38.47 -0.33 2.31
C ILE A 227 39.02 0.89 1.54
N VAL A 228 38.75 2.11 2.03
CA VAL A 228 39.30 3.35 1.44
C VAL A 228 40.82 3.39 1.57
N ALA A 229 41.36 3.14 2.77
CA ALA A 229 42.82 3.12 2.98
C ALA A 229 43.52 2.06 2.11
N ASP A 230 42.95 0.86 2.00
CA ASP A 230 43.43 -0.21 1.12
C ASP A 230 43.40 0.21 -0.36
N ALA A 231 42.34 0.91 -0.78
CA ALA A 231 42.19 1.41 -2.15
C ALA A 231 43.17 2.56 -2.47
N GLU A 232 43.41 3.46 -1.52
CA GLU A 232 44.40 4.53 -1.65
C GLU A 232 45.84 4.00 -1.65
N ALA A 233 46.15 2.99 -0.82
CA ALA A 233 47.43 2.28 -0.87
C ALA A 233 47.65 1.58 -2.22
N LYS A 234 46.63 0.89 -2.75
CA LYS A 234 46.68 0.27 -4.09
C LYS A 234 46.81 1.32 -5.20
N ARG A 235 46.11 2.45 -5.10
CA ARG A 235 46.19 3.57 -6.06
C ARG A 235 47.57 4.24 -6.06
N THR A 236 48.12 4.53 -4.89
CA THR A 236 49.45 5.16 -4.77
C THR A 236 50.57 4.25 -5.26
N ALA A 237 50.53 2.95 -4.93
CA ALA A 237 51.45 1.96 -5.48
C ALA A 237 51.32 1.83 -7.02
N ALA A 238 50.10 1.89 -7.56
CA ALA A 238 49.87 1.86 -9.01
C ALA A 238 50.37 3.14 -9.71
N LEU A 239 50.21 4.31 -9.09
CA LEU A 239 50.76 5.58 -9.59
C LEU A 239 52.29 5.56 -9.59
N GLN A 240 52.94 5.15 -8.49
CA GLN A 240 54.41 5.01 -8.41
C GLN A 240 54.96 4.03 -9.45
N LYS A 241 54.25 2.93 -9.72
CA LYS A 241 54.61 1.99 -10.79
C LYS A 241 54.50 2.63 -12.17
N LEU A 242 53.43 3.38 -12.44
CA LEU A 242 53.23 4.09 -13.71
C LEU A 242 54.23 5.23 -13.90
N GLU A 243 54.58 5.96 -12.85
CA GLU A 243 55.64 6.98 -12.85
C GLU A 243 57.00 6.35 -13.17
N GLY A 244 57.33 5.19 -12.58
CA GLY A 244 58.54 4.44 -12.90
C GLY A 244 58.57 3.91 -14.35
N GLU A 245 57.45 3.40 -14.85
CA GLU A 245 57.30 2.96 -16.25
C GLU A 245 57.40 4.13 -17.24
N LEU A 246 56.83 5.29 -16.89
CA LEU A 246 56.88 6.51 -17.70
C LEU A 246 58.29 7.10 -17.72
N ALA A 247 58.98 7.16 -16.58
CA ALA A 247 60.37 7.60 -16.50
C ALA A 247 61.31 6.66 -17.28
N ALA A 248 61.09 5.34 -17.21
CA ALA A 248 61.83 4.38 -18.02
C ALA A 248 61.57 4.57 -19.53
N LYS A 249 60.33 4.86 -19.93
CA LYS A 249 59.98 5.17 -21.33
C LYS A 249 60.51 6.53 -21.80
N GLN A 250 60.63 7.51 -20.93
CA GLN A 250 61.31 8.78 -21.22
C GLN A 250 62.81 8.54 -21.46
N ALA A 251 63.50 7.82 -20.58
CA ALA A 251 64.92 7.50 -20.76
C ALA A 251 65.18 6.65 -22.04
N GLU A 252 64.27 5.73 -22.38
CA GLU A 252 64.33 4.98 -23.64
C GLU A 252 64.12 5.89 -24.86
N ALA A 253 63.18 6.83 -24.80
CA ALA A 253 62.92 7.80 -25.87
C ALA A 253 64.06 8.83 -26.02
N GLU A 254 64.63 9.35 -24.93
CA GLU A 254 65.81 10.21 -24.93
C GLU A 254 67.02 9.50 -25.55
N LYS A 255 67.23 8.22 -25.21
CA LYS A 255 68.27 7.42 -25.85
C LYS A 255 68.02 7.25 -27.35
N VAL A 256 66.80 6.91 -27.76
CA VAL A 256 66.45 6.77 -29.19
C VAL A 256 66.61 8.10 -29.94
N LEU A 257 66.29 9.23 -29.31
CA LEU A 257 66.55 10.56 -29.88
C LEU A 257 68.06 10.81 -30.03
N ALA A 258 68.89 10.52 -29.02
CA ALA A 258 70.34 10.65 -29.12
C ALA A 258 70.96 9.72 -30.18
N ASP A 259 70.48 8.48 -30.29
CA ASP A 259 70.89 7.52 -31.33
C ASP A 259 70.50 8.05 -32.75
N ILE A 260 69.31 8.65 -32.90
CA ILE A 260 68.84 9.29 -34.16
C ILE A 260 69.62 10.58 -34.47
N GLU A 261 69.90 11.42 -33.48
CA GLU A 261 70.69 12.65 -33.66
C GLU A 261 72.10 12.30 -34.14
N ALA A 262 72.75 11.32 -33.49
CA ALA A 262 74.05 10.80 -33.91
C ALA A 262 74.01 10.23 -35.34
N GLU A 263 72.98 9.45 -35.71
CA GLU A 263 72.84 8.96 -37.08
C GLU A 263 72.59 10.10 -38.08
N SER A 264 71.82 11.13 -37.70
CA SER A 264 71.53 12.29 -38.55
C SER A 264 72.77 13.12 -38.84
N LEU A 265 73.64 13.32 -37.83
CA LEU A 265 74.92 13.99 -37.95
C LEU A 265 75.88 13.19 -38.84
N ALA A 266 76.02 11.87 -38.60
CA ALA A 266 76.84 11.00 -39.44
C ALA A 266 76.35 10.96 -40.91
N ARG A 267 75.04 10.99 -41.14
CA ARG A 267 74.45 11.12 -42.48
C ARG A 267 74.74 12.50 -43.10
N ALA A 268 74.71 13.58 -42.33
CA ALA A 268 75.03 14.93 -42.80
C ALA A 268 76.52 15.11 -43.16
N GLU A 269 77.44 14.58 -42.35
CA GLU A 269 78.87 14.52 -42.64
C GLU A 269 79.17 13.67 -43.88
N LYS A 270 78.50 12.53 -44.03
CA LYS A 270 78.60 11.71 -45.24
C LYS A 270 78.11 12.46 -46.48
N VAL A 271 76.94 13.11 -46.43
CA VAL A 271 76.39 13.85 -47.57
C VAL A 271 77.26 15.07 -47.93
N THR A 272 77.82 15.78 -46.95
CA THR A 272 78.71 16.92 -47.21
C THR A 272 80.08 16.49 -47.77
N SER A 273 80.66 15.37 -47.30
CA SER A 273 81.88 14.81 -47.91
C SER A 273 81.64 14.31 -49.34
N GLU A 274 80.52 13.61 -49.60
CA GLU A 274 80.14 13.21 -50.96
C GLU A 274 79.86 14.41 -51.88
N ALA A 275 79.24 15.48 -51.38
CA ALA A 275 78.99 16.70 -52.14
C ALA A 275 80.30 17.44 -52.46
N SER A 276 81.23 17.51 -51.49
CA SER A 276 82.56 18.07 -51.68
C SER A 276 83.34 17.32 -52.76
N ALA A 277 83.40 15.98 -52.69
CA ALA A 277 84.07 15.16 -53.69
C ALA A 277 83.46 15.32 -55.11
N LYS A 278 82.12 15.40 -55.21
CA LYS A 278 81.42 15.67 -56.47
C LYS A 278 81.71 17.08 -57.02
N ALA A 279 81.85 18.08 -56.15
CA ALA A 279 82.22 19.44 -56.55
C ALA A 279 83.66 19.51 -57.08
N THR A 280 84.64 18.89 -56.39
CA THR A 280 86.03 18.82 -56.88
C THR A 280 86.12 18.12 -58.24
N ALA A 281 85.43 16.98 -58.41
CA ALA A 281 85.40 16.26 -59.68
C ALA A 281 84.78 17.09 -60.83
N LEU A 282 83.75 17.88 -60.55
CA LEU A 282 83.14 18.79 -61.53
C LEU A 282 84.08 19.92 -61.95
N VAL A 283 84.86 20.49 -61.02
CA VAL A 283 85.85 21.54 -61.33
C VAL A 283 86.95 20.98 -62.23
N SER A 284 87.59 19.87 -61.88
CA SER A 284 88.65 19.29 -62.71
C SER A 284 88.16 18.88 -64.10
N ALA A 285 86.94 18.33 -64.21
CA ALA A 285 86.33 18.00 -65.52
C ALA A 285 85.97 19.23 -66.36
N ALA A 286 85.76 20.40 -65.73
CA ALA A 286 85.56 21.67 -66.43
C ALA A 286 86.89 22.28 -66.90
N GLU A 287 87.93 22.21 -66.07
CA GLU A 287 89.29 22.67 -66.40
C GLU A 287 89.89 21.87 -67.57
N GLU A 288 89.73 20.53 -67.56
CA GLU A 288 90.19 19.66 -68.64
C GLU A 288 89.45 19.92 -69.98
N LYS A 289 88.15 20.25 -69.91
CA LYS A 289 87.38 20.73 -71.09
C LYS A 289 87.82 22.13 -71.56
N ALA A 290 88.15 23.04 -70.64
CA ALA A 290 88.65 24.36 -71.00
C ALA A 290 90.00 24.25 -71.73
N ALA A 291 90.95 23.49 -71.19
CA ALA A 291 92.27 23.27 -71.79
C ALA A 291 92.20 22.61 -73.18
N THR A 292 91.31 21.62 -73.36
CA THR A 292 91.13 20.96 -74.67
C THR A 292 90.46 21.88 -75.70
N THR A 293 89.43 22.65 -75.32
CA THR A 293 88.81 23.60 -76.26
C THR A 293 89.78 24.70 -76.71
N LEU A 294 90.57 25.28 -75.80
CA LEU A 294 91.54 26.33 -76.11
C LEU A 294 92.57 25.85 -77.16
N ARG A 295 93.15 24.66 -76.94
CA ARG A 295 94.11 24.05 -77.86
C ARG A 295 93.53 23.84 -79.27
N THR A 296 92.31 23.32 -79.36
CA THR A 296 91.63 23.13 -80.66
C THR A 296 91.24 24.43 -81.37
N ALA A 297 91.27 25.58 -80.67
CA ALA A 297 91.09 26.89 -81.28
C ALA A 297 92.41 27.42 -81.86
N GLU A 298 93.52 27.26 -81.13
CA GLU A 298 94.86 27.65 -81.56
C GLU A 298 95.30 26.84 -82.80
N ASP A 299 95.16 25.51 -82.76
CA ASP A 299 95.48 24.61 -83.88
C ASP A 299 94.70 24.98 -85.17
N LYS A 300 93.44 25.44 -85.02
CA LYS A 300 92.61 25.91 -86.15
C LYS A 300 93.02 27.28 -86.65
N ALA A 301 93.34 28.22 -85.75
CA ALA A 301 93.78 29.56 -86.12
C ALA A 301 95.08 29.48 -86.96
N THR A 302 96.05 28.69 -86.52
CA THR A 302 97.32 28.49 -87.26
C THR A 302 97.09 27.85 -88.62
N ALA A 303 96.18 26.88 -88.74
CA ALA A 303 95.83 26.27 -90.02
C ALA A 303 95.20 27.29 -91.00
N THR A 304 94.27 28.14 -90.51
CA THR A 304 93.61 29.15 -91.37
C THR A 304 94.55 30.24 -91.88
N VAL A 305 95.60 30.60 -91.15
CA VAL A 305 96.64 31.53 -91.63
C VAL A 305 97.49 30.87 -92.71
N ALA A 306 97.95 29.64 -92.48
CA ALA A 306 98.74 28.90 -93.47
C ALA A 306 98.00 28.67 -94.80
N GLU A 307 96.70 28.36 -94.77
CA GLU A 307 95.89 28.26 -95.98
C GLU A 307 95.72 29.61 -96.72
N ALA A 308 95.66 30.72 -95.98
CA ALA A 308 95.52 32.04 -96.58
C ALA A 308 96.80 32.46 -97.32
N ASP A 309 97.97 32.30 -96.68
CA ASP A 309 99.27 32.58 -97.28
C ASP A 309 99.54 31.67 -98.50
N GLN A 310 99.15 30.39 -98.42
CA GLN A 310 99.30 29.46 -99.55
C GLN A 310 98.43 29.87 -100.75
N LYS A 311 97.18 30.30 -100.53
CA LYS A 311 96.27 30.79 -101.59
C LYS A 311 96.72 32.13 -102.18
N ALA A 312 97.34 33.00 -101.39
CA ALA A 312 97.98 34.22 -101.88
C ALA A 312 99.20 33.89 -102.77
N ALA A 313 100.05 32.96 -102.35
CA ALA A 313 101.22 32.54 -103.12
C ALA A 313 100.85 31.89 -104.47
N THR A 314 99.80 31.06 -104.52
CA THR A 314 99.34 30.47 -105.80
C THR A 314 98.72 31.50 -106.74
N THR A 315 97.93 32.46 -106.23
CA THR A 315 97.25 33.45 -107.09
C THR A 315 98.22 34.47 -107.69
N VAL A 316 99.28 34.87 -106.98
CA VAL A 316 100.38 35.67 -107.56
C VAL A 316 101.12 34.89 -108.65
N ARG A 317 101.46 33.62 -108.37
CA ARG A 317 102.19 32.76 -109.31
C ARG A 317 101.41 32.52 -110.61
N GLU A 318 100.12 32.24 -110.52
CA GLU A 318 99.26 32.08 -111.71
C GLU A 318 99.12 33.37 -112.53
N ALA A 319 99.29 34.55 -111.92
CA ALA A 319 99.28 35.82 -112.64
C ALA A 319 100.59 36.03 -113.43
N ASP A 320 101.74 35.76 -112.82
CA ASP A 320 103.05 35.84 -113.50
C ASP A 320 103.20 34.79 -114.61
N GLU A 321 102.69 33.57 -114.41
CA GLU A 321 102.70 32.51 -115.43
C GLU A 321 101.75 32.85 -116.61
N LYS A 322 100.64 33.58 -116.37
CA LYS A 322 99.77 34.14 -117.43
C LYS A 322 100.40 35.35 -118.14
N ALA A 323 101.11 36.21 -117.42
CA ALA A 323 101.81 37.36 -118.02
C ALA A 323 102.98 36.89 -118.93
N THR A 324 103.79 35.95 -118.46
CA THR A 324 104.94 35.42 -119.22
C THR A 324 104.56 34.53 -120.41
N THR A 325 103.37 33.91 -120.40
CA THR A 325 102.82 33.22 -121.58
C THR A 325 102.25 34.20 -122.61
N LEU A 326 101.55 35.26 -122.20
CA LEU A 326 101.10 36.33 -123.12
C LEU A 326 102.25 37.03 -123.84
N VAL A 327 103.36 37.32 -123.14
CA VAL A 327 104.57 37.88 -123.77
C VAL A 327 105.18 36.91 -124.78
N ARG A 328 105.28 35.61 -124.45
CA ARG A 328 105.76 34.59 -125.40
C ARG A 328 104.86 34.44 -126.63
N GLU A 329 103.54 34.53 -126.48
CA GLU A 329 102.64 34.53 -127.64
C GLU A 329 102.81 35.78 -128.52
N ALA A 330 103.07 36.94 -127.93
CA ALA A 330 103.34 38.17 -128.68
C ALA A 330 104.64 38.05 -129.49
N ASP A 331 105.74 37.58 -128.88
CA ASP A 331 107.01 37.33 -129.58
C ASP A 331 106.89 36.25 -130.68
N ALA A 332 106.12 35.18 -130.42
CA ALA A 332 105.86 34.13 -131.41
C ALA A 332 105.06 34.66 -132.62
N LYS A 333 104.06 35.52 -132.38
CA LYS A 333 103.26 36.17 -133.43
C LYS A 333 104.07 37.23 -134.19
N ALA A 334 105.01 37.91 -133.53
CA ALA A 334 105.95 38.83 -134.17
C ALA A 334 106.95 38.09 -135.07
N THR A 335 107.46 36.92 -134.64
CA THR A 335 108.40 36.12 -135.44
C THR A 335 107.74 35.41 -136.63
N THR A 336 106.48 34.98 -136.53
CA THR A 336 105.75 34.50 -137.73
C THR A 336 105.43 35.63 -138.70
N LEU A 337 105.00 36.81 -138.23
CA LEU A 337 104.81 37.99 -139.11
C LEU A 337 106.10 38.39 -139.85
N LEU A 338 107.27 38.26 -139.22
CA LEU A 338 108.55 38.51 -139.86
C LEU A 338 108.89 37.43 -140.92
N ARG A 339 108.55 36.17 -140.65
CA ARG A 339 108.73 35.04 -141.57
C ARG A 339 107.84 35.16 -142.81
N ASP A 340 106.56 35.43 -142.62
CA ASP A 340 105.58 35.63 -143.71
C ASP A 340 106.00 36.82 -144.62
N ALA A 341 106.62 37.86 -144.05
CA ALA A 341 107.17 38.96 -144.83
C ALA A 341 108.40 38.54 -145.66
N GLN A 342 109.25 37.66 -145.15
CA GLN A 342 110.38 37.09 -145.89
C GLN A 342 109.93 36.10 -146.97
N GLU A 343 108.93 35.26 -146.71
CA GLU A 343 108.39 34.34 -147.70
C GLU A 343 107.64 35.09 -148.81
N LYS A 344 106.93 36.20 -148.50
CA LYS A 344 106.41 37.14 -149.51
C LYS A 344 107.52 37.78 -150.36
N SER A 345 108.71 38.03 -149.79
CA SER A 345 109.86 38.51 -150.56
C SER A 345 110.47 37.44 -151.47
N ALA A 346 110.55 36.18 -151.01
CA ALA A 346 111.13 35.08 -151.78
C ALA A 346 110.20 34.63 -152.93
N ALA A 347 108.89 34.52 -152.66
CA ALA A 347 107.89 34.15 -153.66
C ALA A 347 107.80 35.19 -154.79
N ALA A 348 107.86 36.49 -154.46
CA ALA A 348 107.83 37.56 -155.46
C ALA A 348 109.03 37.53 -156.43
N VAL A 349 110.20 37.05 -156.00
CA VAL A 349 111.37 36.84 -156.87
C VAL A 349 111.16 35.61 -157.75
N ALA A 350 110.74 34.47 -157.18
CA ALA A 350 110.49 33.25 -157.96
C ALA A 350 109.37 33.41 -159.00
N GLU A 351 108.33 34.20 -158.70
CA GLU A 351 107.24 34.52 -159.66
C GLU A 351 107.71 35.51 -160.75
N ALA A 352 108.71 36.34 -160.49
CA ALA A 352 109.36 37.16 -161.51
C ALA A 352 110.23 36.31 -162.46
N ASP A 353 110.99 35.35 -161.93
CA ASP A 353 111.77 34.40 -162.73
C ASP A 353 110.86 33.49 -163.58
N GLN A 354 109.71 33.05 -163.04
CA GLN A 354 108.71 32.35 -163.86
C GLN A 354 108.11 33.23 -164.96
N ARG A 355 107.88 34.53 -164.71
CA ARG A 355 107.45 35.46 -165.76
C ARG A 355 108.50 35.61 -166.88
N ALA A 356 109.79 35.53 -166.55
CA ALA A 356 110.86 35.53 -167.55
C ALA A 356 110.89 34.21 -168.37
N ALA A 357 110.81 33.06 -167.71
CA ALA A 357 110.82 31.75 -168.36
C ALA A 357 109.59 31.54 -169.27
N ALA A 358 108.39 31.77 -168.76
CA ALA A 358 107.14 31.58 -169.50
C ALA A 358 106.97 32.56 -170.67
N ALA A 359 107.58 33.75 -170.60
CA ALA A 359 107.65 34.66 -171.75
C ALA A 359 108.49 34.08 -172.89
N SER A 360 109.62 33.43 -172.57
CA SER A 360 110.49 32.78 -173.56
C SER A 360 109.81 31.56 -174.21
N GLU A 361 109.11 30.73 -173.42
CA GLU A 361 108.30 29.63 -173.99
C GLU A 361 107.17 30.15 -174.88
N LYS A 362 106.48 31.24 -174.52
CA LYS A 362 105.46 31.85 -175.39
C LYS A 362 106.04 32.44 -176.68
N GLU A 363 107.26 32.97 -176.66
CA GLU A 363 107.96 33.43 -177.86
C GLU A 363 108.35 32.25 -178.78
N ALA A 364 108.62 31.07 -178.22
CA ALA A 364 108.83 29.83 -178.97
C ALA A 364 107.50 29.26 -179.51
N SER A 365 106.43 29.25 -178.71
CA SER A 365 105.10 28.79 -179.17
C SER A 365 104.51 29.71 -180.23
N LEU A 366 104.78 31.02 -180.16
CA LEU A 366 104.37 31.98 -181.20
C LEU A 366 105.10 31.72 -182.53
N ARG A 367 106.38 31.33 -182.52
CA ARG A 367 107.08 30.88 -183.75
C ARG A 367 106.45 29.59 -184.30
N SER A 368 106.27 28.57 -183.45
CA SER A 368 105.67 27.30 -183.88
C SER A 368 104.23 27.45 -184.42
N ALA A 369 103.40 28.28 -183.78
CA ALA A 369 102.04 28.55 -184.24
C ALA A 369 102.01 29.37 -185.54
N HIS A 370 102.97 30.27 -185.74
CA HIS A 370 103.11 31.04 -186.97
C HIS A 370 103.43 30.13 -188.18
N ASP A 371 104.37 29.18 -188.03
CA ASP A 371 104.68 28.20 -189.08
C ASP A 371 103.50 27.26 -189.37
N ASN A 372 102.78 26.83 -188.33
CA ASN A 372 101.65 25.91 -188.47
C ASN A 372 100.42 26.60 -189.10
N LEU A 373 100.15 27.86 -188.75
CA LEU A 373 99.05 28.63 -189.35
C LEU A 373 99.36 29.05 -190.80
N ALA A 374 100.62 29.38 -191.12
CA ALA A 374 101.06 29.58 -192.50
C ALA A 374 100.83 28.33 -193.37
N THR A 375 100.86 27.13 -192.77
CA THR A 375 100.51 25.86 -193.43
C THR A 375 98.99 25.71 -193.60
N GLN A 376 98.19 26.01 -192.57
CA GLN A 376 96.73 25.89 -192.64
C GLN A 376 96.05 26.94 -193.54
N PHE A 377 96.67 28.11 -193.72
CA PHE A 377 96.21 29.16 -194.63
C PHE A 377 96.11 28.66 -196.10
N HIS A 378 96.87 27.63 -196.48
CA HIS A 378 96.76 26.98 -197.80
C HIS A 378 95.85 25.75 -197.84
N ALA A 379 95.44 25.18 -196.71
CA ALA A 379 94.55 24.02 -196.68
C ALA A 379 93.07 24.42 -196.77
N ALA A 380 92.63 25.38 -195.93
CA ALA A 380 91.24 25.83 -195.91
C ALA A 380 90.86 26.67 -197.16
N GLN A 381 91.86 27.25 -197.84
CA GLN A 381 91.67 28.06 -199.05
C GLN A 381 91.09 27.26 -200.24
N ALA A 382 91.12 25.91 -200.19
CA ALA A 382 90.43 25.05 -201.15
C ALA A 382 88.96 24.71 -200.76
N ALA A 383 88.61 24.79 -199.47
CA ALA A 383 87.27 24.42 -198.98
C ALA A 383 86.22 25.52 -199.18
N VAL A 384 86.66 26.79 -199.25
CA VAL A 384 85.80 27.98 -199.43
C VAL A 384 85.04 27.97 -200.77
N GLU A 385 85.53 27.24 -201.77
CA GLU A 385 84.99 27.28 -203.15
C GLU A 385 83.90 26.23 -203.43
N ALA A 386 83.78 25.18 -202.61
CA ALA A 386 83.02 23.98 -202.98
C ALA A 386 81.51 23.97 -202.64
N ALA A 387 81.08 24.70 -201.59
CA ALA A 387 79.74 24.55 -201.00
C ALA A 387 79.01 25.88 -200.74
N MET A 388 79.30 26.93 -201.51
CA MET A 388 78.61 28.22 -201.47
C MET A 388 77.19 28.17 -202.08
N SER A 389 76.44 27.07 -201.88
CA SER A 389 75.22 26.78 -202.64
C SER A 389 74.12 25.99 -201.90
N VAL A 390 72.92 26.59 -201.90
CA VAL A 390 71.60 25.92 -202.05
C VAL A 390 70.98 25.10 -200.88
N LEU A 391 71.74 24.57 -199.91
CA LEU A 391 71.31 23.39 -199.12
C LEU A 391 70.18 23.49 -198.04
N LYS A 392 69.69 24.69 -197.64
CA LYS A 392 68.43 24.92 -196.86
C LYS A 392 68.48 24.56 -195.31
N PRO A 393 67.40 24.37 -194.51
CA PRO A 393 67.11 25.24 -193.33
C PRO A 393 66.94 24.57 -191.91
N LEU A 394 66.63 25.42 -190.90
CA LEU A 394 65.97 25.22 -189.56
C LEU A 394 66.79 25.13 -188.24
N GLU A 395 66.19 25.78 -187.22
CA GLU A 395 66.12 25.56 -185.74
C GLU A 395 67.29 25.71 -184.72
N ASP A 396 66.95 26.42 -183.62
CA ASP A 396 67.19 26.29 -182.16
C ASP A 396 68.55 25.96 -181.49
N GLY A 397 68.70 26.44 -180.22
CA GLY A 397 69.59 25.79 -179.24
C GLY A 397 70.12 26.53 -177.99
N THR A 398 69.28 27.10 -177.09
CA THR A 398 69.59 27.43 -175.64
C THR A 398 70.73 28.45 -175.31
N ALA A 399 70.60 29.41 -174.38
CA ALA A 399 70.53 29.35 -172.88
C ALA A 399 71.85 28.84 -172.23
N ASP A 400 72.42 29.37 -171.14
CA ASP A 400 71.99 30.21 -169.98
C ASP A 400 73.19 31.08 -169.47
N ALA A 401 73.13 32.04 -168.51
CA ALA A 401 72.08 32.81 -167.81
C ALA A 401 72.69 34.04 -167.03
N ASP A 402 71.82 34.95 -166.57
CA ASP A 402 71.86 35.99 -165.49
C ASP A 402 73.17 36.42 -164.77
N GLU A 403 73.43 37.69 -164.40
CA GLU A 403 72.63 38.86 -163.94
C GLU A 403 72.47 38.99 -162.38
N ALA A 404 72.32 40.25 -161.90
CA ALA A 404 71.70 40.75 -160.64
C ALA A 404 72.61 41.52 -159.61
N PRO A 405 72.04 42.48 -158.79
CA PRO A 405 72.85 43.47 -158.04
C PRO A 405 72.55 43.64 -156.51
N ARG A 406 73.48 44.26 -155.75
CA ARG A 406 73.33 44.97 -154.42
C ARG A 406 74.69 45.61 -154.03
N ALA A 407 74.81 46.87 -153.56
CA ALA A 407 74.42 47.50 -152.28
C ALA A 407 75.26 47.05 -151.04
N ALA A 408 75.73 47.89 -150.11
CA ALA A 408 75.82 49.38 -150.03
C ALA A 408 76.67 49.82 -148.80
N ALA A 409 77.13 51.09 -148.78
CA ALA A 409 77.53 51.93 -147.61
C ALA A 409 78.69 51.42 -146.69
N SER A 410 79.48 52.20 -145.93
CA SER A 410 79.44 53.57 -145.38
C SER A 410 78.47 53.84 -144.21
N GLY A 411 78.80 54.82 -143.34
CA GLY A 411 77.81 55.54 -142.54
C GLY A 411 77.23 56.73 -143.36
N PRO A 412 76.66 57.79 -142.73
CA PRO A 412 76.37 58.00 -141.30
C PRO A 412 74.94 58.58 -141.05
N SER A 413 74.67 59.08 -139.82
CA SER A 413 73.58 60.05 -139.47
C SER A 413 72.12 59.56 -139.48
N GLY A 414 71.22 60.25 -138.74
CA GLY A 414 69.75 60.13 -138.90
C GLY A 414 68.87 60.34 -137.65
N ALA A 415 68.09 61.43 -137.61
CA ALA A 415 67.32 61.92 -136.46
C ALA A 415 65.88 61.34 -136.26
N SER A 416 65.24 61.73 -135.13
CA SER A 416 63.78 61.90 -134.88
C SER A 416 62.84 60.68 -134.66
N GLY A 417 61.82 60.86 -133.80
CA GLY A 417 60.67 59.97 -133.56
C GLY A 417 59.83 60.34 -132.32
N GLU A 418 58.52 60.01 -132.29
CA GLU A 418 57.54 60.44 -131.26
C GLU A 418 56.67 59.28 -130.68
N GLN A 419 56.01 59.55 -129.53
CA GLN A 419 54.69 59.03 -129.04
C GLN A 419 54.48 57.61 -128.42
N LYS A 420 53.72 57.60 -127.30
CA LYS A 420 52.75 56.58 -126.77
C LYS A 420 53.29 55.20 -126.28
N THR A 421 52.64 54.35 -125.44
CA THR A 421 51.38 54.34 -124.62
C THR A 421 51.39 53.22 -123.52
N GLU A 422 50.68 53.40 -122.39
CA GLU A 422 49.88 52.38 -121.61
C GLU A 422 50.56 51.09 -121.02
N GLN A 423 49.99 50.23 -120.12
CA GLN A 423 48.74 50.15 -119.32
C GLN A 423 48.90 49.32 -117.99
N LEU A 424 47.78 48.92 -117.33
CA LEU A 424 47.62 48.09 -116.09
C LEU A 424 47.65 46.54 -116.36
N PRO A 425 47.28 45.55 -115.46
CA PRO A 425 46.82 45.56 -114.04
C PRO A 425 47.37 44.49 -113.02
N LYS A 426 46.97 44.71 -111.74
CA LYS A 426 46.47 43.79 -110.64
C LYS A 426 45.94 42.37 -111.02
N PRO A 427 45.54 41.45 -110.07
CA PRO A 427 45.27 41.53 -108.60
C PRO A 427 46.03 40.42 -107.78
N ARG A 428 45.65 39.80 -106.62
CA ARG A 428 44.57 39.77 -105.56
C ARG A 428 45.26 39.40 -104.20
N GLN A 429 44.80 39.53 -102.93
CA GLN A 429 43.52 39.46 -102.17
C GLN A 429 43.05 38.03 -101.75
N LYS A 430 42.50 37.76 -100.54
CA LYS A 430 42.26 38.59 -99.32
C LYS A 430 41.77 37.76 -98.12
N ASP A 431 41.75 38.39 -96.93
CA ASP A 431 40.67 38.28 -95.93
C ASP A 431 39.47 39.19 -96.28
#